data_AF-A0AAV7V346-F1
#
_entry.id   AF-A0AAV7V346-F1
#
_cell.length_a   1.000
_cell.length_b   1.000
_cell.length_c   1.000
_cell.angle_alpha   90.00
_cell.angle_beta   90.00
_cell.angle_gamma   90.00
#
_symmetry.space_group_name_H-M   'P 1'
#
loop_
_entity.id
_entity.type
_entity.pdbx_description
1 polymer ?
#
loop_
_entity_poly.entity_id
_entity_poly.type
_entity_poly.pdbx_seq_one_letter_code
_entity_poly.pdbx_strand_id
1 'polypeptide(L)'
;MTLQEHIHGAMTLQEKSPGAISLQEKSHGDITYITLQEKSHETMTLQESIHGATTLQEKSNETMTLQKKSHEAMTLQEHIHGATTLQEKSMRP
;
A
#
# COMPACT_ATOMS: atom_id res chain seq x y z
N MET A 1 -14.71 -0.02 -2.02
CA MET A 1 -14.28 0.06 -3.43
C MET A 1 -13.09 -0.88 -3.61
N THR A 2 -12.91 -1.47 -4.79
CA THR A 2 -11.69 -2.21 -5.15
C THR A 2 -10.99 -1.54 -6.32
N LEU A 3 -9.71 -1.25 -6.16
CA LEU A 3 -8.87 -0.68 -7.22
C LEU A 3 -7.66 -1.59 -7.46
N GLN A 4 -7.42 -1.94 -8.72
CA GLN A 4 -6.34 -2.82 -9.13
C GLN A 4 -5.51 -2.17 -10.24
N GLU A 5 -4.22 -1.99 -10.00
CA GLU A 5 -3.29 -1.29 -10.88
C GLU A 5 -2.10 -2.20 -11.24
N HIS A 6 -1.60 -2.08 -12.48
CA HIS A 6 -0.40 -2.79 -12.95
C HIS A 6 0.59 -1.81 -13.56
N ILE A 7 1.79 -1.73 -12.98
CA ILE A 7 2.69 -0.60 -13.19
C ILE A 7 4.05 -1.07 -13.70
N HIS A 8 4.61 -0.30 -14.63
CA HIS A 8 5.96 -0.44 -15.14
C HIS A 8 6.68 0.91 -14.99
N GLY A 9 7.18 1.23 -13.78
CA GLY A 9 7.86 2.50 -13.48
C GLY A 9 7.35 3.16 -12.19
N ALA A 10 7.59 4.47 -12.01
CA ALA A 10 7.11 5.19 -10.83
C ALA A 10 5.61 5.52 -10.92
N MET A 11 4.90 5.44 -9.79
CA MET A 11 3.48 5.80 -9.68
C MET A 11 3.20 6.57 -8.39
N THR A 12 2.24 7.48 -8.45
CA THR A 12 1.65 8.09 -7.27
C THR A 12 0.15 7.89 -7.36
N LEU A 13 -0.41 7.26 -6.33
CA LEU A 13 -1.84 7.03 -6.22
C LEU A 13 -2.36 7.78 -5.00
N GLN A 14 -3.42 8.55 -5.19
CA GLN A 14 -4.09 9.25 -4.12
C GLN A 14 -5.57 8.90 -4.15
N GLU A 15 -6.04 8.25 -3.09
CA GLU A 15 -7.45 7.88 -2.96
C GLU A 15 -8.05 8.51 -1.70
N LYS A 16 -9.33 8.84 -1.78
CA LYS A 16 -10.10 9.31 -0.64
C LYS A 16 -11.50 8.72 -0.76
N SER A 17 -11.80 7.72 0.05
CA SER A 17 -13.14 7.15 0.11
C SER A 17 -13.70 7.22 1.53
N PRO A 18 -15.01 7.50 1.67
CA PRO A 18 -15.67 7.52 2.97
C PRO A 18 -15.95 6.11 3.53
N GLY A 19 -15.76 5.05 2.76
CA GLY A 19 -16.02 3.66 3.19
C GLY A 19 -14.85 2.71 2.94
N ALA A 20 -15.05 1.43 3.23
CA ALA A 20 -14.01 0.41 3.10
C ALA A 20 -13.39 0.31 1.69
N ILE A 21 -12.07 0.21 1.65
CA ILE A 21 -11.25 0.18 0.43
C ILE A 21 -10.37 -1.06 0.44
N SER A 22 -10.26 -1.68 -0.74
CA SER A 22 -9.24 -2.69 -1.00
C SER A 22 -8.43 -2.29 -2.23
N LEU A 23 -7.13 -2.12 -2.04
CA LEU A 23 -6.17 -1.74 -3.07
C LEU A 23 -5.26 -2.93 -3.35
N GLN A 24 -5.10 -3.25 -4.65
CA GLN A 24 -4.20 -4.30 -5.08
C GLN A 24 -3.26 -3.80 -6.15
N GLU A 25 -1.97 -3.81 -5.85
CA GLU A 25 -0.96 -3.26 -6.73
C GLU A 25 0.12 -4.27 -7.07
N LYS A 26 0.45 -4.32 -8.36
CA LYS A 26 1.49 -5.19 -8.88
C LYS A 26 2.44 -4.40 -9.78
N SER A 27 3.71 -4.38 -9.41
CA SER A 27 4.74 -3.72 -10.22
C SER A 27 5.89 -4.66 -10.57
N HIS A 28 6.37 -4.51 -11.80
CA HIS A 28 7.47 -5.27 -12.37
C HIS A 28 8.44 -4.29 -13.06
N GLY A 29 9.64 -4.11 -12.51
CA GLY A 29 10.70 -3.27 -13.11
C GLY A 29 11.64 -2.63 -12.10
N ASP A 30 12.79 -2.16 -12.58
CA ASP A 30 13.86 -1.57 -11.77
C ASP A 30 13.40 -0.23 -11.18
N ILE A 31 13.13 -0.23 -9.87
CA ILE A 31 12.78 0.94 -9.05
C ILE A 31 11.41 1.54 -9.38
N THR A 32 10.38 0.95 -8.78
CA THR A 32 9.01 1.49 -8.77
C THR A 32 8.76 2.21 -7.46
N TYR A 33 8.92 3.53 -7.41
CA TYR A 33 8.46 4.32 -6.27
C TYR A 33 6.94 4.46 -6.34
N ILE A 34 6.29 3.93 -5.32
CA ILE A 34 4.85 4.05 -5.14
C ILE A 34 4.64 4.91 -3.92
N THR A 35 3.93 6.03 -4.11
CA THR A 35 3.39 6.82 -3.02
C THR A 35 1.88 6.69 -3.03
N LEU A 36 1.38 6.05 -1.99
CA LEU A 36 -0.04 5.88 -1.73
C LEU A 36 -0.42 6.84 -0.62
N GLN A 37 -1.36 7.74 -0.91
CA GLN A 37 -1.98 8.63 0.09
C GLN A 37 -3.45 8.31 0.18
N GLU A 38 -3.87 7.81 1.35
CA GLU A 38 -5.23 7.33 1.56
C GLU A 38 -5.84 7.96 2.82
N LYS A 39 -7.16 8.17 2.79
CA LYS A 39 -7.92 8.72 3.90
C LYS A 39 -9.29 8.05 3.95
N SER A 40 -9.35 6.97 4.72
CA SER A 40 -10.57 6.22 4.97
C SER A 40 -11.12 6.50 6.37
N HIS A 41 -12.44 6.41 6.49
CA HIS A 41 -13.14 6.43 7.77
C HIS A 41 -13.43 5.02 8.31
N GLU A 42 -13.10 3.97 7.54
CA GLU A 42 -13.42 2.58 7.83
C GLU A 42 -12.18 1.66 7.62
N THR A 43 -12.43 0.37 7.36
CA THR A 43 -11.39 -0.65 7.13
C THR A 43 -10.68 -0.47 5.78
N MET A 44 -9.35 -0.50 5.80
CA MET A 44 -8.49 -0.56 4.61
C MET A 44 -7.78 -1.91 4.52
N THR A 45 -7.76 -2.49 3.33
CA THR A 45 -6.83 -3.58 2.98
C THR A 45 -5.96 -3.17 1.80
N LEU A 46 -4.65 -3.27 1.94
CA LEU A 46 -3.70 -3.03 0.87
C LEU A 46 -2.85 -4.29 0.63
N GLN A 47 -2.81 -4.73 -0.63
CA GLN A 47 -1.99 -5.84 -1.09
C GLN A 47 -1.02 -5.38 -2.17
N GLU A 48 0.27 -5.43 -1.85
CA GLU A 48 1.34 -4.96 -2.73
C GLU A 48 2.29 -6.10 -3.11
N SER A 49 2.60 -6.21 -4.40
CA SER A 49 3.64 -7.10 -4.93
C SER A 49 4.58 -6.32 -5.85
N ILE A 50 5.76 -5.94 -5.34
CA ILE A 50 6.59 -4.88 -5.92
C ILE A 50 8.05 -5.34 -6.05
N HIS A 51 8.65 -5.16 -7.22
CA HIS A 51 10.09 -5.38 -7.45
C HIS A 51 10.89 -4.06 -7.29
N GLY A 52 10.72 -3.36 -6.16
CA GLY A 52 11.41 -2.08 -5.91
C GLY A 52 11.00 -1.44 -4.57
N ALA A 53 11.57 -0.25 -4.31
CA ALA A 53 11.33 0.52 -3.08
C ALA A 53 9.94 1.19 -3.02
N THR A 54 9.25 1.06 -1.89
CA THR A 54 7.86 1.52 -1.70
C THR A 54 7.77 2.51 -0.54
N THR A 55 6.98 3.58 -0.69
CA THR A 55 6.65 4.51 0.41
C THR A 55 5.14 4.63 0.57
N LEU A 56 4.59 4.09 1.64
CA LEU A 56 3.16 4.19 1.93
C LEU A 56 2.90 5.28 2.97
N GLN A 57 1.95 6.18 2.69
CA GLN A 57 1.44 7.19 3.62
C GLN A 57 -0.06 7.02 3.83
N GLU A 58 -0.46 6.51 4.99
CA GLU A 58 -1.86 6.13 5.22
C GLU A 58 -2.47 6.86 6.42
N LYS A 59 -3.78 7.18 6.32
CA LYS A 59 -4.57 7.80 7.37
C LYS A 59 -5.99 7.23 7.45
N SER A 60 -6.13 6.11 8.13
CA SER A 60 -7.44 5.56 8.52
C SER A 60 -7.87 5.94 9.96
N ASN A 61 -9.17 5.88 10.23
CA ASN A 61 -9.74 6.05 11.58
C ASN A 61 -10.06 4.73 12.30
N GLU A 62 -10.04 3.59 11.60
CA GLU A 62 -10.45 2.30 12.19
C GLU A 62 -9.36 1.23 12.04
N THR A 63 -9.40 0.43 10.99
CA THR A 63 -8.54 -0.75 10.85
C THR A 63 -7.77 -0.69 9.54
N MET A 64 -6.49 -0.99 9.60
CA MET A 64 -5.61 -1.06 8.43
C MET A 64 -4.91 -2.41 8.39
N THR A 65 -5.05 -3.10 7.26
CA THR A 65 -4.34 -4.35 6.98
C THR A 65 -3.44 -4.16 5.77
N LEU A 66 -2.14 -4.34 5.97
CA LEU A 66 -1.14 -4.22 4.93
C LEU A 66 -0.45 -5.58 4.69
N GLN A 67 -0.48 -6.05 3.45
CA GLN A 67 0.23 -7.24 3.01
C GLN A 67 1.17 -6.88 1.86
N LYS A 68 2.49 -6.97 2.10
CA LYS A 68 3.52 -6.63 1.12
C LYS A 68 4.37 -7.84 0.77
N LYS A 69 4.65 -8.02 -0.52
CA LYS A 69 5.74 -8.83 -1.05
C LYS A 69 6.69 -7.94 -1.84
N SER A 70 7.94 -7.83 -1.41
CA SER A 70 8.91 -7.00 -2.11
C SER A 70 10.33 -7.50 -2.02
N HIS A 71 11.10 -7.20 -3.06
CA HIS A 71 12.53 -7.50 -3.15
C HIS A 71 13.41 -6.41 -2.50
N GLU A 72 12.85 -5.24 -2.20
CA GLU A 72 13.58 -4.10 -1.63
C GLU A 72 12.87 -3.51 -0.40
N ALA A 73 13.47 -2.47 0.17
CA ALA A 73 13.03 -1.81 1.39
C ALA A 73 11.61 -1.22 1.28
N MET A 74 10.89 -1.21 2.40
CA MET A 74 9.63 -0.48 2.59
C MET A 74 9.84 0.67 3.56
N THR A 75 9.20 1.81 3.28
CA THR A 75 8.90 2.80 4.31
C THR A 75 7.39 2.91 4.46
N LEU A 76 6.90 2.72 5.69
CA LEU A 76 5.52 2.95 6.06
C LEU A 76 5.45 4.15 7.01
N GLN A 77 4.59 5.10 6.68
CA GLN A 77 4.20 6.18 7.57
C GLN A 77 2.68 6.16 7.71
N GLU A 78 2.21 5.89 8.93
CA GLU A 78 0.79 5.69 9.19
C GLU A 78 0.29 6.63 10.28
N HIS A 79 -0.96 7.07 10.16
CA HIS A 79 -1.68 7.82 11.18
C HIS A 79 -3.06 7.19 11.39
N ILE A 80 -3.08 6.04 12.07
CA ILE A 80 -4.27 5.23 12.31
C ILE A 80 -4.78 5.44 13.74
N HIS A 81 -6.08 5.70 13.90
CA HIS A 81 -6.69 5.81 15.24
C HIS A 81 -7.11 4.47 15.86
N GLY A 82 -7.21 3.40 15.06
CA GLY A 82 -7.46 2.04 15.56
C GLY A 82 -6.29 1.09 15.31
N ALA A 83 -6.56 -0.09 14.78
CA ALA A 83 -5.57 -1.18 14.73
C ALA A 83 -4.86 -1.27 13.38
N THR A 84 -3.55 -1.47 13.42
CA THR A 84 -2.72 -1.79 12.26
C THR A 84 -2.25 -3.23 12.32
N THR A 85 -2.38 -3.96 11.20
CA THR A 85 -1.70 -5.23 10.99
C THR A 85 -0.80 -5.12 9.76
N LEU A 86 0.51 -5.35 9.96
CA LEU A 86 1.51 -5.38 8.89
C LEU A 86 2.04 -6.80 8.69
N GLN A 87 1.94 -7.29 7.46
CA GLN A 87 2.58 -8.53 7.02
C GLN A 87 3.54 -8.21 5.87
N GLU A 88 4.83 -8.22 6.18
CA GLU A 88 5.89 -8.05 5.18
C GLU A 88 6.54 -9.40 4.87
N LYS A 89 6.62 -9.72 3.58
CA LYS A 89 7.44 -10.81 3.08
C LYS A 89 8.52 -10.25 2.17
N SER A 90 9.74 -10.20 2.68
CA SER A 90 10.93 -9.93 1.87
C SER A 90 11.19 -11.11 0.95
N MET A 91 11.20 -10.84 -0.34
CA MET A 91 11.56 -11.79 -1.39
C MET A 91 13.06 -11.59 -1.66
N ARG A 92 13.92 -12.39 -1.03
CA ARG A 92 15.34 -12.41 -1.43
C ARG A 92 15.43 -12.87 -2.90
N PRO A 93 16.30 -12.25 -3.73
CA PRO A 93 16.63 -12.78 -5.04
C PRO A 93 17.05 -14.25 -4.99
#